data_AF-A0A257IR99-F1
#
_entry.id   AF-A0A257IR99-F1
#
_cell.length_a   1.000
_cell.length_b   1.000
_cell.length_c   1.000
_cell.angle_alpha   90.00
_cell.angle_beta   90.00
_cell.angle_gamma   90.00
#
_symmetry.space_group_name_H-M   'P 1'
#
loop_
_entity.id
_entity.type
_entity.pdbx_description
1 polymer ?
#
loop_
_entity_poly.entity_id
_entity_poly.type
_entity_poly.pdbx_seq_one_letter_code
_entity_poly.pdbx_strand_id
1 'polypeptide(L)'
;MLIRPGQLSLEELQAIHGGGHKLLIDPAALPGIQASAAVVQAAAAGDAPVYGVNTGFGKLAGTRISADDLATLQRNLIRSHSVGVGEPLSAPVLRLMLATKAASLARGHSGVRPVVIDTLLAVFNAGLV
;
A
#
# COMPACT_ATOMS: atom_id res chain seq x y z
N MET A 1 0.19 4.68 18.81
CA MET A 1 -0.99 3.80 18.69
C MET A 1 -0.56 2.57 17.91
N LEU A 2 -0.74 1.39 18.52
CA LEU A 2 -0.47 0.11 17.90
C LEU A 2 -1.66 -0.28 17.04
N ILE A 3 -1.45 -0.49 15.75
CA ILE A 3 -2.48 -0.88 14.80
C ILE A 3 -2.44 -2.39 14.62
N ARG A 4 -3.54 -3.06 14.96
CA ARG A 4 -3.77 -4.47 14.64
C ARG A 4 -4.48 -4.56 13.29
N PRO A 5 -3.82 -5.03 12.22
CA PRO A 5 -4.41 -5.03 10.88
C PRO A 5 -5.75 -5.78 10.85
N GLY A 6 -6.78 -5.15 10.27
CA GLY A 6 -8.12 -5.74 10.19
C GLY A 6 -8.98 -5.64 11.46
N GLN A 7 -8.48 -4.98 12.52
CA GLN A 7 -9.19 -4.82 13.79
C GLN A 7 -9.33 -3.35 14.22
N LEU A 8 -9.18 -2.41 13.28
CA LEU A 8 -9.34 -0.97 13.55
C LEU A 8 -10.76 -0.66 14.03
N SER A 9 -10.88 -0.08 15.23
CA SER A 9 -12.17 0.38 15.76
C SER A 9 -12.54 1.77 15.24
N LEU A 10 -13.80 2.16 15.37
CA LEU A 10 -14.24 3.51 15.00
C LEU A 10 -13.60 4.57 15.90
N GLU A 11 -13.39 4.27 17.18
CA GLU A 11 -12.72 5.14 18.13
C GLU A 11 -11.25 5.36 17.75
N GLU A 12 -10.55 4.30 17.32
CA GLU A 12 -9.18 4.42 16.80
C GLU A 12 -9.12 5.29 15.54
N LEU A 13 -10.09 5.11 14.63
CA LEU A 13 -10.21 5.95 13.43
C LEU A 13 -10.47 7.42 13.80
N GLN A 14 -11.38 7.69 14.74
CA GLN A 14 -11.65 9.05 15.23
C GLN A 14 -10.40 9.69 15.86
N ALA A 15 -9.63 8.93 16.64
CA ALA A 15 -8.37 9.39 17.20
C ALA A 15 -7.32 9.70 16.11
N ILE A 16 -7.20 8.84 15.09
CA ILE A 16 -6.32 9.08 13.94
C ILE A 16 -6.72 10.35 13.18
N HIS A 17 -8.01 10.55 12.95
CA HIS A 17 -8.57 11.74 12.31
C HIS A 17 -8.21 13.01 13.11
N GLY A 18 -8.38 12.96 14.43
CA GLY A 18 -8.02 14.05 15.35
C GLY A 18 -6.52 14.40 15.37
N GLY A 19 -5.65 13.48 14.96
CA GLY A 19 -4.20 13.68 14.91
C GLY A 19 -3.52 13.51 16.28
N GLY A 20 -2.26 13.92 16.39
CA GLY A 20 -1.49 13.86 17.65
C GLY A 20 -0.97 12.47 18.03
N HIS A 21 -1.26 11.44 17.24
CA HIS A 21 -0.74 10.10 17.44
C HIS A 21 0.34 9.75 16.43
N LYS A 22 1.33 8.97 16.86
CA LYS A 22 2.18 8.19 15.96
C LYS A 22 1.63 6.78 15.83
N LEU A 23 1.74 6.17 14.66
CA LEU A 23 1.27 4.82 14.36
C LEU A 23 2.44 3.85 14.22
N LEU A 24 2.21 2.63 14.67
CA LEU A 24 3.05 1.47 14.39
C LEU A 24 2.14 0.28 14.06
N ILE A 25 2.56 -0.60 13.15
CA ILE A 25 1.87 -1.86 12.87
C ILE A 25 2.30 -2.89 13.91
N ASP A 26 1.36 -3.72 14.37
CA ASP A 26 1.66 -4.87 15.23
C ASP A 26 2.72 -5.79 14.57
N PRO A 27 3.88 -6.03 15.20
CA PRO A 27 4.92 -6.89 14.67
C PRO A 27 4.46 -8.31 14.32
N ALA A 28 3.37 -8.79 14.94
CA ALA A 28 2.75 -10.06 14.61
C ALA A 28 2.29 -10.15 13.14
N ALA A 29 2.10 -9.02 12.46
CA ALA A 29 1.73 -8.97 11.04
C ALA A 29 2.91 -9.24 10.09
N LEU A 30 4.16 -9.04 10.53
CA LEU A 30 5.34 -9.08 9.67
C LEU A 30 5.51 -10.42 8.91
N PRO A 31 5.34 -11.60 9.53
CA PRO A 31 5.46 -12.86 8.82
C PRO A 31 4.46 -12.99 7.66
N GLY A 32 3.20 -12.55 7.87
CA GLY A 32 2.17 -12.57 6.82
C GLY A 32 2.47 -11.61 5.67
N ILE A 33 3.00 -10.42 5.98
CA ILE A 33 3.45 -9.44 4.98
C ILE A 33 4.58 -10.03 4.13
N GLN A 34 5.60 -10.62 4.78
CA GLN A 34 6.75 -11.22 4.09
C GLN A 34 6.34 -12.41 3.21
N ALA A 35 5.48 -13.29 3.71
CA ALA A 35 4.97 -14.42 2.96
C ALA A 35 4.20 -13.96 1.71
N SER A 36 3.32 -12.97 1.85
CA SER A 36 2.58 -12.40 0.73
C SER A 36 3.50 -11.72 -0.30
N ALA A 37 4.52 -10.99 0.16
CA ALA A 37 5.51 -10.35 -0.72
C ALA A 37 6.31 -11.38 -1.53
N ALA A 38 6.69 -12.50 -0.92
CA ALA A 38 7.39 -13.59 -1.59
C ALA A 38 6.56 -14.21 -2.73
N VAL A 39 5.23 -14.32 -2.56
CA VAL A 39 4.32 -14.80 -3.62
C VAL A 39 4.36 -13.87 -4.83
N VAL A 40 4.28 -12.56 -4.63
CA VAL A 40 4.34 -11.59 -5.74
C VAL A 40 5.73 -11.58 -6.39
N GLN A 41 6.80 -11.74 -5.61
CA GLN A 41 8.14 -11.84 -6.16
C GLN A 41 8.32 -13.09 -7.03
N ALA A 42 7.80 -14.24 -6.60
CA ALA A 42 7.80 -15.46 -7.39
C ALA A 42 6.96 -15.32 -8.67
N ALA A 43 5.79 -14.67 -8.59
CA ALA A 43 4.95 -14.37 -9.75
C ALA A 43 5.65 -13.44 -10.75
N ALA A 44 6.36 -12.43 -10.27
CA ALA A 44 7.11 -11.50 -11.12
C ALA A 44 8.29 -12.19 -11.85
N ALA A 45 8.90 -13.20 -11.24
CA ALA A 45 10.00 -13.98 -11.82
C ALA A 45 9.53 -15.18 -12.67
N GLY A 46 8.25 -15.55 -12.58
CA GLY A 46 7.68 -16.72 -13.25
C GLY A 46 6.99 -16.40 -14.56
N ASP A 47 6.73 -17.45 -15.34
CA ASP A 47 6.10 -17.34 -16.65
C ASP A 47 4.58 -17.24 -16.60
N ALA A 48 3.91 -17.61 -15.49
CA ALA A 48 2.45 -17.56 -15.39
C ALA A 48 1.91 -16.11 -15.40
N PRO A 49 0.80 -15.81 -16.10
CA PRO A 49 0.27 -14.44 -16.16
C PRO A 49 -0.36 -14.03 -14.85
N VAL A 50 0.12 -12.94 -14.27
CA VAL A 50 -0.42 -12.37 -13.03
C VAL A 50 -0.70 -10.89 -13.23
N TYR A 51 -1.99 -10.55 -13.12
CA TYR A 51 -2.51 -9.21 -13.39
C TYR A 51 -1.78 -8.14 -12.59
N GLY A 52 -1.26 -7.12 -13.28
CA GLY A 52 -0.58 -5.99 -12.67
C GLY A 52 0.76 -6.33 -11.98
N VAL A 53 1.23 -7.57 -12.10
CA VAL A 53 2.55 -8.04 -11.66
C VAL A 53 3.47 -8.20 -12.85
N ASN A 54 3.14 -9.09 -13.80
CA ASN A 54 3.90 -9.31 -15.04
C ASN A 54 3.04 -9.14 -16.32
N THR A 55 1.86 -8.54 -16.14
CA THR A 55 1.00 -8.09 -17.24
C THR A 55 0.66 -6.61 -17.10
N GLY A 56 0.11 -6.01 -18.14
CA GLY A 56 -0.40 -4.63 -18.10
C GLY A 56 -1.65 -4.48 -17.22
N PHE A 57 -2.18 -3.25 -17.16
CA PHE A 57 -3.37 -2.91 -16.37
C PHE A 57 -4.58 -2.63 -17.27
N GLY A 58 -5.80 -2.86 -16.77
CA GLY A 58 -7.04 -2.57 -17.48
C GLY A 58 -7.11 -3.25 -18.85
N LYS A 59 -7.25 -2.46 -19.93
CA LYS A 59 -7.30 -2.98 -21.31
C LYS A 59 -6.06 -3.79 -21.71
N LEU A 60 -4.92 -3.56 -21.06
CA LEU A 60 -3.66 -4.25 -21.32
C LEU A 60 -3.42 -5.46 -20.39
N ALA A 61 -4.44 -5.91 -19.64
CA ALA A 61 -4.32 -7.06 -18.72
C ALA A 61 -3.80 -8.34 -19.37
N GLY A 62 -4.07 -8.55 -20.67
CA GLY A 62 -3.59 -9.70 -21.45
C GLY A 62 -2.21 -9.51 -22.09
N THR A 63 -1.60 -8.32 -21.96
CA THR A 63 -0.28 -8.02 -22.52
C THR A 63 0.80 -8.40 -21.52
N ARG A 64 1.77 -9.21 -21.94
CA ARG A 64 2.94 -9.55 -21.14
C ARG A 64 3.95 -8.42 -21.10
N ILE A 65 4.58 -8.28 -19.94
CA ILE A 65 5.60 -7.28 -19.68
C ILE A 65 6.88 -8.02 -19.30
N SER A 66 7.99 -7.60 -19.91
CA SER A 66 9.30 -8.17 -19.62
C SER A 66 9.72 -7.88 -18.17
N ALA A 67 10.58 -8.72 -17.60
CA ALA A 67 11.13 -8.50 -16.26
C ALA A 67 11.83 -7.13 -16.12
N ASP A 68 12.57 -6.71 -17.17
CA ASP A 68 13.31 -5.45 -17.21
C ASP A 68 12.39 -4.22 -17.23
N ASP A 69 11.18 -4.37 -17.78
CA ASP A 69 10.19 -3.30 -17.86
C ASP A 69 9.31 -3.19 -16.61
N LEU A 70 9.28 -4.18 -15.71
CA LEU A 70 8.35 -4.21 -14.57
C LEU A 70 8.49 -2.98 -13.67
N ALA A 71 9.72 -2.57 -13.35
CA ALA A 71 9.95 -1.39 -12.51
C ALA A 71 9.44 -0.10 -13.19
N THR A 72 9.63 0.01 -14.50
CA THR A 72 9.14 1.14 -15.30
C THR A 72 7.61 1.13 -15.38
N LEU A 73 7.01 -0.04 -15.60
CA LEU A 73 5.56 -0.23 -15.60
C LEU A 73 4.92 0.27 -14.28
N GLN A 74 5.43 -0.16 -13.12
CA GLN A 74 4.88 0.23 -11.82
C GLN A 74 5.01 1.75 -11.59
N ARG A 75 6.13 2.36 -12.00
CA ARG A 75 6.31 3.83 -11.93
C ARG A 75 5.31 4.56 -12.83
N ASN A 76 5.14 4.08 -14.05
CA ASN A 76 4.24 4.69 -15.03
C ASN A 76 2.78 4.57 -14.61
N LEU A 77 2.38 3.47 -13.94
CA LEU A 77 1.04 3.31 -13.37
C LEU A 77 0.72 4.46 -12.42
N ILE A 78 1.60 4.71 -11.44
CA ILE A 78 1.38 5.79 -10.46
C ILE A 78 1.26 7.14 -11.16
N ARG A 79 2.14 7.43 -12.13
CA ARG A 79 2.12 8.70 -12.89
C ARG A 79 0.84 8.88 -13.72
N SER A 80 0.42 7.85 -14.45
CA SER A 80 -0.75 7.94 -15.33
C SER A 80 -2.08 7.97 -14.57
N HIS A 81 -2.11 7.50 -13.31
CA HIS A 81 -3.32 7.45 -12.49
C HIS A 81 -3.36 8.52 -11.38
N SER A 82 -2.33 9.36 -11.28
CA SER A 82 -2.33 10.54 -10.41
C SER A 82 -3.10 11.69 -11.07
N VAL A 83 -4.41 11.50 -11.23
CA VAL A 83 -5.32 12.38 -12.01
C VAL A 83 -6.38 13.05 -11.14
N GLY A 84 -6.10 13.26 -9.85
CA GLY A 84 -7.00 14.00 -8.95
C GLY A 84 -7.21 15.44 -9.41
N VAL A 85 -8.44 15.93 -9.31
CA VAL A 85 -8.85 17.31 -9.65
C VAL A 85 -9.67 17.92 -8.53
N GLY A 86 -9.77 19.25 -8.49
CA GLY A 86 -10.49 19.98 -7.45
C GLY A 86 -9.63 20.24 -6.21
N GLU A 87 -10.29 20.55 -5.10
CA GLU A 87 -9.61 20.90 -3.84
C GLU A 87 -8.91 19.69 -3.21
N PRO A 88 -7.71 19.88 -2.63
CA PRO A 88 -7.05 18.84 -1.86
C PRO A 88 -7.89 18.34 -0.67
N LEU A 89 -7.67 17.08 -0.28
CA LEU A 89 -8.26 16.54 0.94
C LEU A 89 -7.74 17.30 2.15
N SER A 90 -8.61 17.51 3.15
CA SER A 90 -8.20 18.10 4.41
C SER A 90 -7.23 17.17 5.17
N ALA A 91 -6.34 17.75 5.96
CA ALA A 91 -5.34 16.99 6.72
C ALA A 91 -5.92 15.83 7.56
N PRO A 92 -7.06 15.98 8.28
CA PRO A 92 -7.68 14.87 9.01
C PRO A 92 -8.09 13.69 8.13
N VAL A 93 -8.57 13.94 6.91
CA VAL A 93 -8.95 12.89 5.95
C VAL A 93 -7.72 12.22 5.39
N LEU A 94 -6.66 12.98 5.09
CA LEU A 94 -5.41 12.41 4.58
C LEU A 94 -4.71 11.51 5.61
N ARG A 95 -4.78 11.86 6.91
CA ARG A 95 -4.34 10.98 8.01
C ARG A 95 -5.05 9.63 7.97
N LEU A 96 -6.37 9.64 7.85
CA LEU A 96 -7.17 8.42 7.72
C LEU A 96 -6.77 7.64 6.47
N MET A 97 -6.57 8.30 5.33
CA MET A 97 -6.16 7.65 4.08
C MET A 97 -4.83 6.89 4.25
N LEU A 98 -3.81 7.54 4.81
CA LEU A 98 -2.50 6.92 5.04
C LEU A 98 -2.59 5.77 6.04
N ALA A 99 -3.27 5.99 7.18
CA ALA A 99 -3.39 4.99 8.24
C ALA A 99 -4.17 3.75 7.79
N THR A 100 -5.31 3.93 7.12
CA THR A 100 -6.13 2.81 6.62
C THR A 100 -5.44 2.08 5.47
N LYS A 101 -4.69 2.79 4.61
CA LYS A 101 -3.88 2.14 3.57
C LYS A 101 -2.78 1.28 4.17
N ALA A 102 -2.02 1.81 5.13
CA ALA A 102 -0.98 1.05 5.83
C ALA A 102 -1.57 -0.17 6.56
N ALA A 103 -2.67 0.01 7.30
CA ALA A 103 -3.36 -1.06 8.02
C ALA A 103 -3.90 -2.14 7.09
N SER A 104 -4.45 -1.76 5.92
CA SER A 104 -4.96 -2.69 4.92
C SER A 104 -3.84 -3.54 4.30
N LEU A 105 -2.74 -2.91 3.88
CA LEU A 105 -1.56 -3.60 3.34
C LEU A 105 -0.94 -4.55 4.37
N ALA A 106 -0.91 -4.13 5.64
CA ALA A 106 -0.38 -4.92 6.74
C ALA A 106 -1.19 -6.18 7.07
N ARG A 107 -2.38 -6.37 6.48
CA ARG A 107 -3.11 -7.65 6.60
C ARG A 107 -2.40 -8.82 5.91
N GLY A 108 -1.35 -8.58 5.11
CA GLY A 108 -0.56 -9.66 4.50
C GLY A 108 -1.23 -10.35 3.32
N HIS A 109 -2.06 -9.63 2.55
CA HIS A 109 -2.74 -10.17 1.36
C HIS A 109 -2.45 -9.37 0.08
N SER A 110 -1.64 -8.30 0.17
CA SER A 110 -1.42 -7.37 -0.93
C SER A 110 -0.08 -7.53 -1.63
N GLY A 111 0.80 -8.41 -1.14
CA GLY A 111 2.10 -8.71 -1.75
C GLY A 111 3.09 -7.54 -1.78
N VAL A 112 2.89 -6.50 -0.96
CA VAL A 112 3.83 -5.38 -0.87
C VAL A 112 5.01 -5.73 0.02
N ARG A 113 6.17 -5.17 -0.27
CA ARG A 113 7.33 -5.25 0.62
C ARG A 113 7.05 -4.50 1.93
N PRO A 114 7.56 -4.95 3.10
CA PRO A 114 7.39 -4.27 4.38
C PRO A 114 7.73 -2.77 4.34
N VAL A 115 8.82 -2.42 3.63
CA VAL A 115 9.25 -1.02 3.47
C VAL A 115 8.19 -0.08 2.91
N VAL A 116 7.22 -0.57 2.13
CA VAL A 116 6.10 0.25 1.61
C VAL A 116 5.18 0.69 2.75
N ILE A 117 4.88 -0.23 3.67
CA ILE A 117 4.06 0.04 4.85
C ILE A 117 4.83 0.97 5.79
N ASP A 118 6.12 0.68 6.02
CA ASP A 118 6.98 1.51 6.86
C ASP A 118 7.09 2.95 6.33
N THR A 119 7.18 3.11 5.00
CA THR A 119 7.22 4.43 4.36
C THR A 119 5.92 5.19 4.56
N LEU A 120 4.75 4.54 4.41
CA LEU A 120 3.45 5.18 4.67
C LEU A 120 3.33 5.63 6.15
N LEU A 121 3.77 4.78 7.08
CA LEU A 121 3.80 5.14 8.51
C LEU A 121 4.79 6.26 8.79
N ALA A 122 5.96 6.28 8.14
CA ALA A 122 6.96 7.33 8.30
C ALA A 122 6.42 8.68 7.81
N VAL A 123 5.75 8.72 6.65
CA VAL A 123 5.08 9.92 6.12
C VAL A 123 4.01 10.41 7.09
N PHE A 124 3.13 9.52 7.56
CA PHE A 124 2.11 9.85 8.55
C PHE A 124 2.74 10.40 9.85
N ASN A 125 3.74 9.71 10.40
CA ASN A 125 4.37 10.03 11.68
C ASN A 125 5.24 11.29 11.63
N ALA A 126 5.69 11.69 10.44
CA ALA A 126 6.35 12.96 10.17
C ALA A 126 5.37 14.13 10.08
N GLY A 127 4.05 13.87 10.07
CA GLY A 127 3.03 14.90 9.92
C GLY A 127 2.94 15.45 8.50
N LEU A 128 3.40 14.69 7.49
CA LEU A 128 3.23 15.04 6.09
C LEU A 128 1.78 14.77 5.70
N VAL A 129 0.99 15.84 5.70
CA VAL A 129 -0.41 15.92 5.29
C VAL A 129 -0.64 17.10 4.37
#